data_AF-A0A836C4U3-F1
#
_entry.id   AF-A0A836C4U3-F1
#
_cell.length_a   1.000
_cell.length_b   1.000
_cell.length_c   1.000
_cell.angle_alpha   90.00
_cell.angle_beta   90.00
_cell.angle_gamma   90.00
#
_symmetry.space_group_name_H-M   'P 1'
#
loop_
_entity.id
_entity.type
_entity.pdbx_description
1 polymer ?
#
loop_
_entity_poly.entity_id
_entity_poly.type
_entity_poly.pdbx_seq_one_letter_code
_entity_poly.pdbx_strand_id
1 'polypeptide(L)'
;MTTKPPPTKGTVGSQELVQLRSQVTALSRELEVLQERLPGLGRLSTGSAVLSVEDLLLSAEEVQEAALRTLWLAHYWGLAQSLGNIPQLATGQAERWASAAPPEEALHAAAADVAERVRLRSQGVSTNQEHTPAR
;
A
#
# COMPACT_ATOMS: atom_id res chain seq x y z
N MET A 1 5.48 26.13 -69.38
CA MET A 1 4.83 26.77 -68.20
C MET A 1 3.99 25.68 -67.55
N THR A 2 4.10 25.29 -66.29
CA THR A 2 4.82 25.83 -65.13
C THR A 2 4.65 24.79 -64.01
N THR A 3 5.70 24.60 -63.21
CA THR A 3 5.69 24.24 -61.77
C THR A 3 5.03 22.93 -61.27
N LYS A 4 5.92 21.98 -60.96
CA LYS A 4 5.82 20.87 -59.99
C LYS A 4 5.11 21.25 -58.66
N PRO A 5 4.31 20.36 -58.03
CA PRO A 5 4.11 20.41 -56.59
C PRO A 5 5.04 19.42 -55.84
N PRO A 6 5.39 19.75 -54.58
CA PRO A 6 6.55 19.22 -53.83
C PRO A 6 6.20 17.91 -53.06
N PRO A 7 7.19 17.24 -52.41
CA PRO A 7 7.00 15.87 -51.92
C PRO A 7 5.99 15.77 -50.77
N THR A 8 5.33 14.61 -50.72
CA THR A 8 4.25 14.12 -49.83
C THR A 8 4.57 14.05 -48.32
N LYS A 9 5.49 14.89 -47.83
CA LYS A 9 5.87 14.97 -46.41
C LYS A 9 4.67 15.23 -45.50
N GLY A 10 3.67 15.99 -45.97
CA GLY A 10 2.43 16.26 -45.23
C GLY A 10 1.56 15.02 -45.01
N THR A 11 1.54 14.07 -45.95
CA THR A 11 0.71 12.86 -45.86
C THR A 11 1.33 11.82 -44.94
N VAL A 12 2.66 11.62 -45.04
CA VAL A 12 3.41 10.71 -44.15
C VAL A 12 3.39 11.22 -42.72
N GLY A 13 3.64 12.52 -42.50
CA GLY A 13 3.51 13.13 -41.17
C GLY A 13 2.09 13.06 -40.62
N SER A 14 1.06 13.21 -41.47
CA SER A 14 -0.34 13.04 -41.04
C SER A 14 -0.63 11.59 -40.61
N GLN A 15 -0.08 10.61 -41.32
CA GLN A 15 -0.26 9.20 -41.00
C GLN A 15 0.47 8.81 -39.71
N GLU A 16 1.70 9.28 -39.51
CA GLU A 16 2.46 9.12 -38.27
C GLU A 16 1.75 9.78 -37.09
N LEU A 17 1.20 10.99 -37.26
CA LEU A 17 0.42 11.67 -36.23
C LEU A 17 -0.85 10.89 -35.85
N VAL A 18 -1.55 10.32 -36.84
CA VAL A 18 -2.71 9.46 -36.59
C VAL A 18 -2.30 8.19 -35.83
N GLN A 19 -1.19 7.57 -36.21
CA GLN A 19 -0.67 6.36 -35.57
C GLN A 19 -0.18 6.62 -34.13
N LEU A 20 0.47 7.75 -33.89
CA LEU A 20 0.89 8.17 -32.56
C LEU A 20 -0.31 8.48 -31.68
N ARG A 21 -1.31 9.19 -32.21
CA ARG A 21 -2.55 9.48 -31.49
C ARG A 21 -3.31 8.19 -31.13
N SER A 22 -3.36 7.20 -32.03
CA SER A 22 -3.95 5.90 -31.70
C SER A 22 -3.18 5.15 -30.62
N GLN A 23 -1.84 5.20 -30.66
CA GLN A 23 -1.00 4.59 -29.63
C GLN A 23 -1.19 5.27 -28.27
N VAL A 24 -1.22 6.60 -28.21
CA VAL A 24 -1.52 7.35 -26.98
C VAL A 24 -2.89 6.95 -26.44
N THR A 25 -3.92 6.85 -27.28
CA THR A 25 -5.25 6.42 -26.80
C THR A 25 -5.28 4.97 -26.33
N ALA A 26 -4.48 4.07 -26.92
CA ALA A 26 -4.40 2.68 -26.48
C ALA A 26 -3.70 2.60 -25.11
N LEU A 27 -2.55 3.27 -24.96
CA LEU A 27 -1.82 3.35 -23.70
C LEU A 27 -2.64 4.02 -22.59
N SER A 28 -3.42 5.06 -22.91
CA SER A 28 -4.33 5.68 -21.94
C SER A 28 -5.39 4.71 -21.43
N ARG A 29 -5.96 3.87 -22.31
CA ARG A 29 -6.92 2.82 -21.86
C ARG A 29 -6.25 1.73 -21.04
N GLU A 30 -5.04 1.32 -21.41
CA GLU A 30 -4.29 0.34 -20.62
C GLU A 30 -3.96 0.88 -19.22
N LEU A 31 -3.57 2.16 -19.14
CA LEU A 31 -3.38 2.84 -17.86
C LEU A 31 -4.69 2.90 -17.05
N GLU A 32 -5.82 3.22 -17.67
CA GLU A 32 -7.13 3.24 -17.02
C GLU A 32 -7.52 1.86 -16.47
N VAL A 33 -7.30 0.79 -17.24
CA VAL A 33 -7.49 -0.60 -16.79
C VAL A 33 -6.57 -0.95 -15.62
N LEU A 34 -5.30 -0.51 -15.66
CA LEU A 34 -4.37 -0.72 -14.56
C LEU A 34 -4.74 0.12 -13.33
N GLN A 35 -5.33 1.30 -13.51
CA GLN A 35 -5.87 2.14 -12.44
C GLN A 35 -7.12 1.53 -11.79
N GLU A 36 -7.99 0.88 -12.57
CA GLU A 36 -9.12 0.12 -12.02
C GLU A 36 -8.67 -1.12 -11.25
N ARG A 37 -7.60 -1.79 -11.73
CA ARG A 37 -7.02 -2.96 -11.06
C ARG A 37 -6.18 -2.59 -9.83
N LEU A 38 -5.64 -1.36 -9.78
CA LEU A 38 -4.87 -0.80 -8.67
C LEU A 38 -5.36 0.62 -8.36
N PRO A 39 -6.29 0.80 -7.41
CA PRO A 39 -6.82 2.11 -7.04
C PRO A 39 -5.74 3.15 -6.70
N GLY A 40 -4.58 2.74 -6.18
CA GLY A 40 -3.45 3.62 -5.85
C GLY A 40 -2.68 4.20 -7.06
N LEU A 41 -2.76 3.57 -8.23
CA LEU A 41 -2.05 4.04 -9.44
C LEU A 41 -2.65 5.35 -9.98
N GLY A 42 -3.95 5.59 -9.74
CA GLY A 42 -4.64 6.83 -10.13
C GLY A 42 -4.12 8.07 -9.41
N ARG A 43 -3.74 7.93 -8.13
CA ARG A 43 -3.24 9.03 -7.30
C ARG A 43 -1.78 9.40 -7.55
N LEU A 44 -0.98 8.46 -8.09
CA LEU A 44 0.40 8.73 -8.52
C LEU A 44 0.45 9.66 -9.74
N SER A 45 -0.55 9.57 -10.63
CA SER A 45 -0.65 10.42 -11.82
C SER A 45 -0.96 11.88 -11.51
N THR A 46 -1.46 12.20 -10.31
CA THR A 46 -1.83 13.57 -9.92
C THR A 46 -0.70 14.34 -9.21
N GLY A 47 0.52 13.79 -9.18
CA GLY A 47 1.75 14.53 -8.84
C GLY A 47 1.87 15.03 -7.39
N SER A 48 1.00 14.61 -6.47
CA SER A 48 0.94 15.21 -5.11
C SER A 48 0.72 14.23 -3.95
N ALA A 49 0.58 12.92 -4.17
CA ALA A 49 0.10 12.05 -3.09
C ALA A 49 1.24 11.32 -2.37
N VAL A 50 1.37 11.58 -1.06
CA VAL A 50 1.86 10.56 -0.12
C VAL A 50 0.94 9.36 -0.28
N LEU A 51 1.48 8.23 -0.71
CA LEU A 51 0.73 6.97 -0.81
C LEU A 51 0.33 6.54 0.60
N SER A 52 -0.97 6.36 0.84
CA SER A 52 -1.40 5.65 2.04
C SER A 52 -1.04 4.17 1.90
N VAL A 53 -0.89 3.48 3.01
CA VAL A 53 -0.61 2.03 3.04
C VAL A 53 -1.69 1.26 2.25
N GLU A 54 -2.92 1.72 2.32
CA GLU A 54 -4.09 1.19 1.59
C GLU A 54 -4.00 1.39 0.06
N ASP A 55 -3.18 2.34 -0.41
CA ASP A 55 -2.96 2.60 -1.84
C ASP A 55 -1.90 1.68 -2.47
N LEU A 56 -1.04 1.04 -1.65
CA LEU A 56 -0.24 -0.10 -2.11
C LEU A 56 -1.15 -1.33 -2.14
N LEU A 57 -0.99 -2.22 -3.13
CA LEU A 57 -1.64 -3.55 -3.22
C LEU A 57 -1.26 -4.43 -2.02
N LEU A 58 -1.58 -4.02 -0.80
CA LEU A 58 -1.38 -4.76 0.42
C LEU A 58 -2.62 -5.61 0.62
N SER A 59 -2.39 -6.89 0.86
CA SER A 59 -3.41 -7.77 1.41
C SER A 59 -3.95 -7.17 2.72
N ALA A 60 -5.17 -7.56 3.10
CA ALA A 60 -5.76 -7.11 4.36
C ALA A 60 -4.86 -7.40 5.58
N GLU A 61 -4.12 -8.52 5.53
CA GLU A 61 -3.13 -8.88 6.55
C GLU A 61 -1.96 -7.89 6.57
N GLU A 62 -1.39 -7.54 5.41
CA GLU A 62 -0.29 -6.57 5.33
C GLU A 62 -0.70 -5.16 5.77
N VAL A 63 -1.94 -4.74 5.48
CA VAL A 63 -2.49 -3.47 5.99
C VAL A 63 -2.61 -3.50 7.52
N GLN A 64 -3.13 -4.58 8.09
CA GLN A 64 -3.23 -4.75 9.54
C GLN A 64 -1.85 -4.77 10.21
N GLU A 65 -0.88 -5.43 9.58
CA GLU A 65 0.47 -5.50 10.11
C GLU A 65 1.20 -4.15 10.03
N ALA A 66 1.01 -3.40 8.94
CA ALA A 66 1.53 -2.04 8.80
C ALA A 66 0.88 -1.07 9.80
N ALA A 67 -0.43 -1.18 10.02
CA ALA A 67 -1.16 -0.45 11.05
C ALA A 67 -0.59 -0.74 12.45
N LEU A 68 -0.37 -2.02 12.78
CA LEU A 68 0.20 -2.44 14.05
C LEU A 68 1.61 -1.88 14.26
N ARG A 69 2.50 -1.97 13.26
CA ARG A 69 3.86 -1.42 13.32
C ARG A 69 3.87 0.09 13.53
N THR A 70 2.99 0.80 12.82
CA THR A 70 2.85 2.27 12.91
C THR A 70 2.40 2.68 14.31
N LEU A 71 1.44 1.95 14.88
CA LEU A 71 0.91 2.20 16.22
C LEU A 71 1.93 1.93 17.32
N TRP A 72 2.70 0.85 17.21
CA TRP A 72 3.83 0.57 18.10
C TRP A 72 4.88 1.67 18.04
N LEU A 73 5.25 2.13 16.83
CA LEU A 73 6.18 3.24 16.65
C LEU A 73 5.67 4.52 17.32
N ALA A 74 4.40 4.87 17.14
CA ALA A 74 3.81 6.03 17.79
C ALA A 74 3.89 5.94 19.32
N HIS A 75 3.56 4.78 19.89
CA HIS A 75 3.65 4.54 21.33
C HIS A 75 5.08 4.69 21.87
N TYR A 76 6.07 4.08 21.22
CA TYR A 76 7.46 4.16 21.65
C TYR A 76 8.06 5.56 21.49
N TRP A 77 7.70 6.30 20.44
CA TRP A 77 8.11 7.69 20.30
C TRP A 77 7.48 8.59 21.37
N GLY A 78 6.21 8.37 21.72
CA GLY A 78 5.56 9.04 22.86
C GLY A 78 6.26 8.73 24.19
N LEU A 79 6.64 7.47 24.42
CA LEU A 79 7.45 7.10 25.59
C LEU A 79 8.82 7.77 25.57
N ALA A 80 9.53 7.75 24.44
CA ALA A 80 10.83 8.40 24.29
C ALA A 80 10.74 9.90 24.61
N GLN A 81 9.69 10.57 24.15
CA GLN A 81 9.41 11.96 24.50
C GLN A 81 9.18 12.13 26.01
N SER A 82 8.33 11.31 26.62
CA SER A 82 8.00 11.41 28.06
C SER A 82 9.20 11.14 28.98
N LEU A 83 10.10 10.24 28.56
CA LEU A 83 11.29 9.84 29.31
C LEU A 83 12.50 10.76 29.03
N GLY A 84 12.36 11.72 28.12
CA GLY A 84 13.44 12.64 27.74
C GLY A 84 14.54 11.99 26.89
N ASN A 85 14.25 10.85 26.25
CA ASN A 85 15.19 10.16 25.36
C ASN A 85 15.22 10.85 23.98
N ILE A 86 16.41 11.24 23.52
CA ILE A 86 16.63 11.88 22.19
C ILE A 86 15.62 13.03 21.92
N PRO A 87 15.56 14.05 22.80
CA PRO A 87 14.46 15.03 22.81
C PRO A 87 14.34 15.86 21.52
N GLN A 88 15.43 16.09 20.79
CA GLN A 88 15.40 16.83 19.52
C GLN A 88 14.68 16.04 18.40
N LEU A 89 14.69 14.72 18.49
CA LEU A 89 14.09 13.83 17.48
C LEU A 89 12.72 13.32 17.96
N ALA A 90 12.60 13.00 19.24
CA ALA A 90 11.43 12.37 19.82
C ALA A 90 10.16 13.22 19.67
N THR A 91 10.25 14.55 19.83
CA THR A 91 9.07 15.42 19.68
C THR A 91 8.52 15.40 18.25
N GLY A 92 9.37 15.59 17.24
CA GLY A 92 8.92 15.59 15.84
C GLY A 92 8.48 14.20 15.36
N GLN A 93 9.12 13.14 15.86
CA GLN A 93 8.72 11.77 15.52
C GLN A 93 7.42 11.38 16.23
N ALA A 94 7.24 11.72 17.51
CA ALA A 94 6.02 11.40 18.25
C ALA A 94 4.79 12.02 17.57
N GLU A 95 4.85 13.31 17.21
CA GLU A 95 3.76 13.98 16.49
C GLU A 95 3.50 13.34 15.11
N ARG A 96 4.56 13.05 14.35
CA ARG A 96 4.45 12.41 13.03
C ARG A 96 3.78 11.04 13.11
N TRP A 97 4.24 10.18 14.01
CA TRP A 97 3.75 8.81 14.13
C TRP A 97 2.38 8.76 14.80
N ALA A 98 2.08 9.64 15.75
CA ALA A 98 0.74 9.79 16.31
C ALA A 98 -0.29 10.19 15.23
N SER A 99 0.09 11.07 14.30
CA SER A 99 -0.78 11.47 13.18
C SER A 99 -1.01 10.36 12.15
N ALA A 100 -0.02 9.48 11.96
CA ALA A 100 -0.10 8.36 11.03
C ALA A 100 -0.73 7.09 11.63
N ALA A 101 -0.80 7.00 12.96
CA ALA A 101 -1.26 5.81 13.65
C ALA A 101 -2.80 5.73 13.69
N PRO A 102 -3.38 4.53 13.52
CA PRO A 102 -4.79 4.32 13.82
C PRO A 102 -5.07 4.48 15.32
N PRO A 103 -6.35 4.66 15.73
CA PRO A 103 -6.71 4.85 17.13
C PRO A 103 -6.19 3.73 18.03
N GLU A 104 -5.80 4.07 19.26
CA GLU A 104 -5.21 3.13 20.22
C GLU A 104 -6.17 1.98 20.59
N GLU A 105 -7.48 2.19 20.50
CA GLU A 105 -8.49 1.15 20.70
C GLU A 105 -8.34 0.00 19.70
N ALA A 106 -7.90 0.29 18.47
CA ALA A 106 -7.62 -0.73 17.46
C ALA A 106 -6.43 -1.62 17.86
N LEU A 107 -5.44 -1.08 18.58
CA LEU A 107 -4.33 -1.87 19.15
C LEU A 107 -4.86 -2.92 20.11
N HIS A 108 -5.66 -2.47 21.07
CA HIS A 108 -6.15 -3.30 22.16
C HIS A 108 -7.04 -4.43 21.62
N ALA A 109 -7.89 -4.11 20.65
CA ALA A 109 -8.72 -5.11 19.97
C ALA A 109 -7.87 -6.16 19.24
N ALA A 110 -6.87 -5.73 18.46
CA ALA A 110 -5.99 -6.64 17.73
C ALA A 110 -5.14 -7.50 18.67
N ALA A 111 -4.62 -6.93 19.75
CA ALA A 111 -3.85 -7.65 20.76
C ALA A 111 -4.69 -8.71 21.48
N ALA A 112 -5.94 -8.40 21.82
CA ALA A 112 -6.86 -9.34 22.43
C ALA A 112 -7.19 -10.52 21.49
N ASP A 113 -7.43 -10.25 20.20
CA ASP A 113 -7.68 -11.29 19.20
C ASP A 113 -6.47 -12.22 19.01
N VAL A 114 -5.26 -11.67 18.93
CA VAL A 114 -4.01 -12.47 18.89
C VAL A 114 -3.87 -13.34 20.13
N ALA A 115 -4.09 -12.77 21.33
CA ALA A 115 -4.00 -13.51 22.58
C ALA A 115 -4.97 -14.69 22.62
N GLU A 116 -6.20 -14.49 22.16
CA GLU A 116 -7.21 -15.55 22.10
C GLU A 116 -6.84 -16.64 21.08
N ARG A 117 -6.35 -16.28 19.89
CA ARG A 117 -5.88 -17.26 18.90
C ARG A 117 -4.70 -18.10 19.41
N VAL A 118 -3.77 -17.50 20.13
CA VAL A 118 -2.66 -18.21 20.77
C VAL A 118 -3.17 -19.17 21.84
N ARG A 119 -4.15 -18.74 22.65
CA ARG A 119 -4.80 -19.57 23.67
C ARG A 119 -5.51 -20.78 23.05
N LEU A 120 -6.24 -20.59 21.96
CA LEU A 120 -6.92 -21.68 21.26
C LEU A 120 -5.92 -22.66 20.64
N ARG A 121 -4.81 -22.15 20.07
CA ARG A 121 -3.74 -23.00 19.52
C ARG A 121 -3.06 -23.84 20.60
N SER A 122 -2.82 -23.29 21.79
CA SER A 122 -2.23 -24.05 22.89
C SER A 122 -3.18 -25.12 23.44
N GLN A 123 -4.50 -24.95 23.30
CA GLN A 123 -5.50 -25.94 23.69
C GLN A 123 -5.70 -27.06 22.64
N GLY A 124 -5.48 -26.78 21.35
CA GLY A 124 -5.63 -27.76 20.26
C GLY A 124 -4.48 -28.77 20.07
N VAL A 125 -3.36 -28.63 20.79
CA VAL A 125 -2.18 -29.52 20.67
C VAL A 125 -2.26 -30.76 21.58
N SER A 126 -3.35 -30.95 22.33
CA SER A 126 -3.54 -32.12 23.21
C SER A 126 -4.62 -33.09 22.72
N THR A 127 -4.45 -33.68 21.53
CA THR A 127 -5.18 -34.91 21.15
C THR A 127 -4.28 -35.87 20.39
N ASN A 128 -3.19 -36.34 21.02
CA ASN A 128 -2.63 -37.63 20.68
C ASN A 128 -3.39 -38.69 21.47
N GLN A 129 -4.43 -39.28 20.88
CA GLN A 129 -4.89 -40.58 21.35
C GLN A 129 -3.82 -41.61 20.96
N GLU A 130 -3.07 -42.09 21.96
CA GLU A 130 -2.30 -43.32 21.86
C GLU A 130 -3.26 -44.48 21.56
N HIS A 131 -3.34 -44.88 20.30
CA HIS A 131 -3.99 -46.14 19.94
C HIS A 131 -2.98 -47.26 20.20
N THR A 132 -3.04 -47.87 21.38
CA THR A 132 -2.32 -49.11 21.69
C THR A 132 -3.03 -50.27 21.00
N PRO A 133 -2.43 -50.97 20.01
CA PRO A 133 -3.00 -52.22 19.55
C PRO A 133 -2.64 -53.32 20.55
N ALA A 134 -3.68 -53.95 21.10
CA ALA A 134 -3.57 -55.12 21.96
C ALA A 134 -3.05 -56.34 21.16
N ARG A 135 -2.29 -57.13 21.91
CA ARG A 135 -1.54 -58.34 21.60
C ARG A 135 -2.33 -59.46 20.90
#